data_AF-A0A6A7LHP6-F1
#
_entry.id   AF-A0A6A7LHP6-F1
#
_cell.length_a   1.000
_cell.length_b   1.000
_cell.length_c   1.000
_cell.angle_alpha   90.00
_cell.angle_beta   90.00
_cell.angle_gamma   90.00
#
_symmetry.space_group_name_H-M   'P 1'
#
loop_
_entity.id
_entity.type
_entity.pdbx_description
1 polymer ?
#
loop_
_entity_poly.entity_id
_entity_poly.type
_entity_poly.pdbx_seq_one_letter_code
_entity_poly.pdbx_strand_id
1 'polypeptide(L)'
;MHQDDSEDSFVRIAALIGGEEYLKVARALLHSEDATDEEIAGATGLRINIIRKVLYDMFGKALITGIRVKDEKKGWFVYRWRAKRDQVDNFIDNQKKKILDRLQKRLEYEESSEFYHCGNNDCSHVKFDFAVEQFFKCNTCKEPLNMIDNNQVKEALRHKIEQIISDITPRT
;
A
#
# COMPACT_ATOMS: atom_id res chain seq x y z
N MET A 1 -21.26 -16.87 21.49
CA MET A 1 -21.58 -16.80 20.05
C MET A 1 -20.27 -16.61 19.33
N HIS A 2 -19.67 -17.71 18.85
CA HIS A 2 -18.37 -17.71 18.20
C HIS A 2 -18.58 -17.24 16.76
N GLN A 3 -18.25 -15.99 16.45
CA GLN A 3 -18.08 -15.57 15.08
C GLN A 3 -16.70 -16.03 14.62
N ASP A 4 -16.68 -16.68 13.48
CA ASP A 4 -15.50 -17.25 12.84
C ASP A 4 -14.52 -16.12 12.47
N ASP A 5 -13.49 -15.91 13.31
CA ASP A 5 -12.44 -14.89 13.15
C ASP A 5 -11.63 -15.05 11.84
N SER A 6 -11.85 -16.13 11.08
CA SER A 6 -11.14 -16.41 9.83
C SER A 6 -11.66 -15.61 8.63
N GLU A 7 -12.90 -15.13 8.64
CA GLU A 7 -13.48 -14.37 7.51
C GLU A 7 -13.46 -12.84 7.68
N ASP A 8 -13.02 -12.33 8.83
CA ASP A 8 -13.05 -10.89 9.10
C ASP A 8 -12.10 -10.12 8.16
N SER A 9 -12.65 -9.16 7.41
CA SER A 9 -11.94 -8.35 6.42
C SER A 9 -10.78 -7.57 7.05
N PHE A 10 -10.91 -7.15 8.31
CA PHE A 10 -9.84 -6.50 9.06
C PHE A 10 -8.61 -7.41 9.23
N VAL A 11 -8.83 -8.67 9.62
CA VAL A 11 -7.74 -9.65 9.82
C VAL A 11 -7.05 -9.95 8.50
N ARG A 12 -7.82 -10.11 7.42
CA ARG A 12 -7.28 -10.35 6.07
C ARG A 12 -6.41 -9.18 5.60
N ILE A 13 -6.86 -7.94 5.78
CA ILE A 13 -6.08 -6.76 5.40
C ILE A 13 -4.82 -6.62 6.25
N ALA A 14 -4.91 -6.83 7.56
CA ALA A 14 -3.74 -6.81 8.42
C ALA A 14 -2.69 -7.81 7.94
N ALA A 15 -3.11 -9.05 7.62
CA ALA A 15 -2.22 -10.08 7.09
C ALA A 15 -1.60 -9.69 5.74
N LEU A 16 -2.36 -9.04 4.83
CA LEU A 16 -1.83 -8.56 3.55
C LEU A 16 -0.80 -7.43 3.71
N ILE A 17 -0.91 -6.63 4.77
CA ILE A 17 0.02 -5.51 5.03
C ILE A 17 1.37 -6.00 5.54
N GLY A 18 1.38 -6.94 6.49
CA GLY A 18 2.62 -7.30 7.18
C GLY A 18 2.72 -8.76 7.64
N GLY A 19 1.91 -9.64 7.09
CA GLY A 19 2.05 -11.08 7.25
C GLY A 19 1.58 -11.62 8.60
N GLU A 20 2.25 -12.67 9.07
CA GLU A 20 1.81 -13.48 10.21
C GLU A 20 1.73 -12.69 11.53
N GLU A 21 2.67 -11.77 11.76
CA GLU A 21 2.69 -10.93 12.97
C GLU A 21 1.44 -10.03 13.04
N TYR A 22 1.07 -9.43 11.91
CA TYR A 22 -0.11 -8.58 11.81
C TYR A 22 -1.39 -9.38 11.95
N LEU A 23 -1.45 -10.58 11.38
CA LEU A 23 -2.58 -11.50 11.54
C LEU A 23 -2.81 -11.85 13.03
N LYS A 24 -1.74 -12.19 13.76
CA LYS A 24 -1.83 -12.51 15.20
C LYS A 24 -2.28 -11.31 16.03
N VAL A 25 -1.71 -10.12 15.78
CA VAL A 25 -2.11 -8.88 16.49
C VAL A 25 -3.56 -8.51 16.16
N ALA A 26 -3.98 -8.60 14.90
CA ALA A 26 -5.34 -8.31 14.49
C ALA A 26 -6.36 -9.22 15.20
N ARG A 27 -6.11 -10.53 15.24
CA ARG A 27 -6.96 -11.48 15.96
C ARG A 27 -7.02 -11.18 17.46
N ALA A 28 -5.90 -10.84 18.09
CA ALA A 28 -5.88 -10.45 19.51
C ALA A 28 -6.74 -9.21 19.78
N LEU A 29 -6.69 -8.21 18.89
CA LEU A 29 -7.53 -7.00 18.97
C LEU A 29 -9.02 -7.27 18.72
N LEU A 30 -9.37 -8.32 17.97
CA LEU A 30 -10.76 -8.72 17.78
C LEU A 30 -11.31 -9.48 18.98
N HIS A 31 -10.46 -10.21 19.69
CA HIS A 31 -10.83 -10.97 20.88
C HIS A 31 -10.98 -10.11 22.13
N SER A 32 -10.16 -9.06 22.26
CA SER A 32 -10.21 -8.11 23.38
C SER A 32 -10.27 -6.68 22.86
N GLU A 33 -11.40 -6.01 23.12
CA GLU A 33 -11.49 -4.57 22.91
C GLU A 33 -10.58 -3.83 23.90
N ASP A 34 -10.02 -2.70 23.46
CA ASP A 34 -9.20 -1.79 24.28
C ASP A 34 -8.00 -2.44 24.98
N ALA A 35 -7.32 -3.36 24.28
CA ALA A 35 -6.18 -4.10 24.79
C ALA A 35 -4.89 -3.25 24.83
N THR A 36 -4.04 -3.47 25.84
CA THR A 36 -2.70 -2.86 25.90
C THR A 36 -1.66 -3.69 25.12
N ASP A 37 -0.50 -3.09 24.83
CA ASP A 37 0.62 -3.81 24.19
C ASP A 37 1.00 -5.10 24.95
N GLU A 38 0.96 -5.06 26.29
CA GLU A 38 1.29 -6.20 27.16
C GLU A 38 0.22 -7.29 27.11
N GLU A 39 -1.05 -6.93 27.08
CA GLU A 39 -2.17 -7.89 26.96
C GLU A 39 -2.10 -8.61 25.61
N ILE A 40 -1.82 -7.87 24.53
CA ILE A 40 -1.62 -8.43 23.18
C ILE A 40 -0.37 -9.31 23.15
N ALA A 41 0.69 -8.95 23.87
CA ALA A 41 1.90 -9.78 23.98
C ALA A 41 1.63 -11.11 24.68
N GLY A 42 0.88 -11.08 25.78
CA GLY A 42 0.45 -12.29 26.49
C GLY A 42 -0.40 -13.20 25.61
N ALA A 43 -1.32 -12.64 24.83
CA ALA A 43 -2.21 -13.41 23.97
C ALA A 43 -1.52 -14.01 22.73
N THR A 44 -0.56 -13.29 22.13
CA THR A 44 0.06 -13.68 20.86
C THR A 44 1.40 -14.41 21.00
N GLY A 45 2.06 -14.28 22.15
CA GLY A 45 3.43 -14.76 22.37
C GLY A 45 4.49 -13.98 21.60
N LEU A 46 4.12 -12.90 20.91
CA LEU A 46 5.07 -12.06 20.17
C LEU A 46 5.85 -11.15 21.14
N ARG A 47 7.08 -10.80 20.75
CA ARG A 47 7.88 -9.83 21.51
C ARG A 47 7.21 -8.45 21.46
N ILE A 48 7.17 -7.74 22.59
CA ILE A 48 6.49 -6.44 22.71
C ILE A 48 6.93 -5.39 21.68
N ASN A 49 8.21 -5.42 21.26
CA ASN A 49 8.73 -4.49 20.25
C ASN A 49 8.12 -4.73 18.86
N ILE A 50 7.83 -5.99 18.51
CA ILE A 50 7.15 -6.36 17.27
C ILE A 50 5.72 -5.84 17.33
N ILE A 51 5.03 -6.08 18.46
CA ILE A 51 3.65 -5.64 18.65
C ILE A 51 3.53 -4.13 18.53
N ARG A 52 4.41 -3.36 19.19
CA ARG A 52 4.41 -1.89 19.07
C ARG A 52 4.62 -1.43 17.64
N LYS A 53 5.55 -2.05 16.91
CA LYS A 53 5.76 -1.75 15.48
C LYS A 53 4.49 -2.00 14.67
N VAL A 54 3.83 -3.15 14.88
CA VAL A 54 2.57 -3.51 14.19
C VAL A 54 1.46 -2.53 14.55
N LEU A 55 1.24 -2.24 15.83
CA LEU A 55 0.17 -1.35 16.30
C LEU A 55 0.35 0.06 15.80
N TYR A 56 1.56 0.62 15.86
CA TYR A 56 1.82 1.96 15.33
C TYR A 56 1.65 2.03 13.81
N ASP A 57 2.03 0.98 13.09
CA ASP A 57 1.83 0.92 11.64
C ASP A 57 0.34 0.84 11.27
N MET A 58 -0.43 -0.02 11.96
CA MET A 58 -1.89 -0.13 11.78
C MET A 58 -2.62 1.15 12.19
N PHE A 59 -2.14 1.83 13.23
CA PHE A 59 -2.68 3.12 13.68
C PHE A 59 -2.43 4.21 12.63
N GLY A 60 -1.22 4.29 12.09
CA GLY A 60 -0.88 5.22 11.00
C GLY A 60 -1.69 4.99 9.71
N LYS A 61 -2.19 3.76 9.53
CA LYS A 61 -3.10 3.37 8.44
C LYS A 61 -4.60 3.52 8.79
N ALA A 62 -4.91 4.05 9.97
CA ALA A 62 -6.27 4.23 10.50
C ALA A 62 -7.09 2.93 10.64
N LEU A 63 -6.43 1.77 10.66
CA LEU A 63 -7.09 0.46 10.85
C LEU A 63 -7.44 0.20 12.32
N ILE A 64 -6.76 0.90 13.25
CA ILE A 64 -7.00 0.82 14.69
C ILE A 64 -7.01 2.23 15.29
N THR A 65 -7.53 2.36 16.50
CA THR A 65 -7.38 3.55 17.36
C THR A 65 -6.61 3.22 18.61
N GLY A 66 -5.83 4.18 19.09
CA GLY A 66 -5.18 4.12 20.40
C GLY A 66 -5.67 5.26 21.28
N ILE A 67 -6.17 4.95 22.47
CA ILE A 67 -6.53 5.96 23.49
C ILE A 67 -5.49 5.89 24.60
N ARG A 68 -4.93 7.04 24.97
CA ARG A 68 -3.99 7.16 26.07
C ARG A 68 -4.76 7.32 27.37
N VAL A 69 -4.63 6.36 28.28
CA VAL A 69 -5.34 6.32 29.56
C VAL A 69 -4.32 6.29 30.71
N LYS A 70 -4.62 6.96 31.81
CA LYS A 70 -3.80 6.87 33.03
C LYS A 70 -4.12 5.55 33.74
N ASP A 71 -3.11 4.71 33.94
CA ASP A 71 -3.24 3.51 34.75
C ASP A 71 -3.14 3.93 36.23
N GLU A 72 -4.26 3.92 36.95
CA GLU A 72 -4.31 4.32 38.36
C GLU A 72 -3.51 3.40 39.28
N LYS A 73 -3.33 2.13 38.90
CA LYS A 73 -2.58 1.16 39.71
C LYS A 73 -1.09 1.34 39.56
N LYS A 74 -0.64 1.70 38.36
CA LYS A 74 0.77 1.76 37.99
C LYS A 74 1.33 3.19 38.03
N GLY A 75 0.46 4.20 37.95
CA GLY A 75 0.83 5.61 38.03
C GLY A 75 1.39 6.21 36.72
N TRP A 76 1.46 5.43 35.64
CA TRP A 76 1.87 5.88 34.31
C TRP A 76 0.74 5.78 33.27
N PHE A 77 0.99 6.28 32.06
CA PHE A 77 0.02 6.22 30.96
C PHE A 77 0.23 4.98 30.11
N VAL A 78 -0.87 4.33 29.74
CA VAL A 78 -0.90 3.20 28.82
C VAL A 78 -1.76 3.54 27.60
N TYR A 79 -1.43 2.92 26.47
CA TYR A 79 -2.30 2.96 25.30
C TYR A 79 -3.24 1.76 25.34
N ARG A 80 -4.51 2.02 25.04
CA ARG A 80 -5.52 0.99 24.78
C ARG A 80 -5.91 1.02 23.31
N TRP A 81 -5.77 -0.13 22.66
CA TRP A 81 -5.93 -0.28 21.23
C TRP A 81 -7.25 -0.95 20.88
N ARG A 82 -7.89 -0.45 19.83
CA ARG A 82 -9.18 -0.97 19.34
C ARG A 82 -9.16 -1.08 17.83
N ALA A 83 -9.62 -2.21 17.30
CA ALA A 83 -9.80 -2.41 15.86
C ALA A 83 -10.96 -1.55 15.33
N LYS A 84 -10.77 -0.95 14.15
CA LYS A 84 -11.82 -0.21 13.42
C LYS A 84 -12.34 -1.04 12.25
N ARG A 85 -13.18 -2.03 12.55
CA ARG A 85 -13.71 -2.97 11.54
C ARG A 85 -14.50 -2.24 10.43
N ASP A 86 -15.23 -1.20 10.81
CA ASP A 86 -16.05 -0.35 9.94
C ASP A 86 -15.23 0.53 8.97
N GLN A 87 -13.94 0.72 9.23
CA GLN A 87 -13.06 1.57 8.42
C GLN A 87 -12.22 0.79 7.40
N VAL A 88 -12.39 -0.53 7.33
CA VAL A 88 -11.68 -1.41 6.39
C VAL A 88 -11.95 -1.01 4.94
N ASP A 89 -13.22 -0.80 4.57
CA ASP A 89 -13.58 -0.43 3.20
C ASP A 89 -13.02 0.94 2.82
N ASN A 90 -13.11 1.91 3.75
CA ASN A 90 -12.49 3.22 3.58
C ASN A 90 -10.97 3.14 3.37
N PHE A 91 -10.29 2.23 4.09
CA PHE A 91 -8.87 1.99 3.86
C PHE A 91 -8.61 1.43 2.45
N ILE A 92 -9.38 0.42 2.01
CA ILE A 92 -9.26 -0.17 0.66
C ILE A 92 -9.45 0.91 -0.41
N ASP A 93 -10.50 1.71 -0.30
CA ASP A 93 -10.82 2.74 -1.29
C ASP A 93 -9.74 3.82 -1.35
N ASN A 94 -9.19 4.21 -0.19
CA ASN A 94 -8.06 5.12 -0.15
C ASN A 94 -6.79 4.52 -0.79
N GLN A 95 -6.55 3.21 -0.67
CA GLN A 95 -5.46 2.55 -1.40
C GLN A 95 -5.72 2.53 -2.91
N LYS A 96 -6.94 2.19 -3.34
CA LYS A 96 -7.32 2.21 -4.76
C LYS A 96 -7.13 3.60 -5.36
N LYS A 97 -7.57 4.67 -4.66
CA LYS A 97 -7.36 6.07 -5.08
C LYS A 97 -5.88 6.43 -5.22
N LYS A 98 -5.02 5.99 -4.29
CA LYS A 98 -3.56 6.21 -4.40
C LYS A 98 -2.95 5.47 -5.59
N ILE A 99 -3.41 4.26 -5.88
CA ILE A 99 -2.96 3.50 -7.06
C ILE A 99 -3.43 4.19 -8.34
N LEU A 100 -4.69 4.64 -8.38
CA LEU A 100 -5.26 5.38 -9.50
C LEU A 100 -4.45 6.64 -9.83
N ASP A 101 -4.13 7.46 -8.82
CA ASP A 101 -3.29 8.66 -8.98
C ASP A 101 -1.91 8.33 -9.58
N ARG A 102 -1.27 7.25 -9.13
CA ARG A 102 0.03 6.81 -9.68
C ARG A 102 -0.10 6.34 -11.13
N LEU A 103 -1.15 5.60 -11.45
CA LEU A 103 -1.39 5.12 -12.82
C LEU A 103 -1.70 6.28 -13.76
N GLN A 104 -2.50 7.26 -13.33
CA GLN A 104 -2.80 8.47 -14.11
C GLN A 104 -1.55 9.28 -14.37
N LYS A 105 -0.72 9.53 -13.35
CA LYS A 105 0.59 10.20 -13.51
C LYS A 105 1.51 9.44 -14.45
N ARG A 106 1.49 8.10 -14.39
CA ARG A 106 2.27 7.28 -15.32
C ARG A 106 1.74 7.41 -16.75
N LEU A 107 0.43 7.38 -16.95
CA LEU A 107 -0.19 7.54 -18.27
C LEU A 107 0.14 8.92 -18.85
N GLU A 108 -0.02 9.99 -18.07
CA GLU A 108 0.33 11.35 -18.49
C GLU A 108 1.81 11.46 -18.89
N TYR A 109 2.71 10.82 -18.15
CA TYR A 109 4.13 10.73 -18.49
C TYR A 109 4.37 10.02 -19.84
N GLU A 110 3.63 8.94 -20.11
CA GLU A 110 3.72 8.20 -21.38
C GLU A 110 3.08 8.95 -22.55
N GLU A 111 2.03 9.74 -22.32
CA GLU A 111 1.35 10.54 -23.36
C GLU A 111 2.13 11.80 -23.73
N SER A 112 2.76 12.44 -22.75
CA SER A 112 3.49 13.70 -22.93
C SER A 112 4.94 13.51 -23.39
N SER A 113 5.45 12.27 -23.40
CA SER A 113 6.85 11.99 -23.71
C SER A 113 6.97 10.99 -24.85
N GLU A 114 7.82 11.31 -25.82
CA GLU A 114 8.32 10.33 -26.76
C GLU A 114 9.57 9.65 -26.19
N PHE A 115 9.67 8.34 -26.41
CA PHE A 115 10.78 7.52 -25.93
C PHE A 115 11.62 7.01 -27.08
N TYR A 116 12.92 6.93 -26.83
CA TYR A 116 13.91 6.46 -27.76
C TYR A 116 14.78 5.38 -27.11
N HIS A 117 15.20 4.39 -27.89
CA HIS A 117 16.09 3.31 -27.46
C HIS A 117 16.92 2.77 -28.61
N CYS A 118 18.06 2.19 -28.28
CA CYS A 118 19.02 1.67 -29.24
C CYS A 118 18.85 0.17 -29.54
N GLY A 119 17.79 -0.47 -29.04
CA GLY A 119 17.50 -1.91 -29.26
C GLY A 119 18.33 -2.88 -28.42
N ASN A 120 19.34 -2.40 -27.68
CA ASN A 120 20.15 -3.25 -26.80
C ASN A 120 19.53 -3.35 -25.39
N ASN A 121 19.32 -4.57 -24.90
CA ASN A 121 18.67 -4.85 -23.62
C ASN A 121 19.42 -4.28 -22.41
N ASP A 122 20.73 -4.11 -22.51
CA ASP A 122 21.57 -3.53 -21.44
C ASP A 122 21.47 -2.00 -21.36
N CYS A 123 20.77 -1.36 -22.31
CA CYS A 123 20.62 0.09 -22.38
C CYS A 123 19.21 0.52 -21.96
N SER A 124 19.11 1.60 -21.18
CA SER A 124 17.82 2.19 -20.78
C SER A 124 17.16 3.00 -21.91
N HIS A 125 15.84 3.12 -21.86
CA HIS A 125 15.10 4.04 -22.72
C HIS A 125 15.34 5.50 -22.26
N VAL A 126 15.33 6.43 -23.21
CA VAL A 126 15.52 7.87 -22.95
C VAL A 126 14.39 8.69 -23.55
N LYS A 127 14.17 9.90 -23.03
CA LYS A 127 13.19 10.84 -23.59
C LYS A 127 13.73 11.53 -24.84
N PHE A 128 12.83 12.10 -25.63
CA PHE A 128 13.17 12.93 -26.79
C PHE A 128 14.20 14.03 -26.48
N ASP A 129 13.98 14.85 -25.45
CA ASP A 129 14.90 15.95 -25.12
C ASP A 129 16.34 15.46 -24.91
N PHE A 130 16.48 14.33 -24.20
CA PHE A 130 17.78 13.70 -23.99
C PHE A 130 18.35 13.08 -25.28
N ALA A 131 17.49 12.48 -26.12
CA ALA A 131 17.91 11.97 -27.42
C ALA A 131 18.45 13.10 -28.32
N VAL A 132 17.83 14.29 -28.29
CA VAL A 132 18.30 15.49 -29.01
C VAL A 132 19.66 15.94 -28.50
N GLU A 133 19.85 16.03 -27.18
CA GLU A 133 21.14 16.39 -26.56
C GLU A 133 22.26 15.40 -26.95
N GLN A 134 21.93 14.13 -27.14
CA GLN A 134 22.87 13.09 -27.54
C GLN A 134 22.94 12.88 -29.06
N PHE A 135 22.33 13.76 -29.87
CA PHE A 135 22.27 13.65 -31.33
C PHE A 135 21.77 12.27 -31.80
N PHE A 136 20.76 11.75 -31.11
CA PHE A 136 20.18 10.42 -31.32
C PHE A 136 21.20 9.28 -31.28
N LYS A 137 22.23 9.37 -30.44
CA LYS A 137 23.17 8.29 -30.16
C LYS A 137 23.10 7.85 -28.70
N CYS A 138 23.06 6.55 -28.47
CA CYS A 138 23.05 6.00 -27.12
C CYS A 138 24.38 6.29 -26.42
N ASN A 139 24.36 6.84 -25.21
CA ASN A 139 25.60 7.17 -24.51
C ASN A 139 26.41 5.92 -24.08
N THR A 140 25.74 4.77 -23.94
CA THR A 140 26.33 3.52 -23.48
C THR A 140 26.97 2.70 -24.61
N CYS A 141 26.18 2.33 -25.63
CA CYS A 141 26.64 1.47 -26.73
C CYS A 141 26.98 2.23 -28.02
N LYS A 142 26.74 3.55 -28.07
CA LYS A 142 26.97 4.44 -29.23
C LYS A 142 26.13 4.14 -30.48
N GLU A 143 25.26 3.13 -30.43
CA GLU A 143 24.28 2.81 -31.45
C GLU A 143 23.20 3.92 -31.58
N PRO A 144 22.56 4.05 -32.76
CA PRO A 144 21.51 5.04 -32.98
C PRO A 144 20.29 4.76 -32.11
N LEU A 145 19.71 5.82 -31.57
CA LEU A 145 18.47 5.82 -30.81
C LEU A 145 17.29 5.92 -31.78
N ASN A 146 16.35 4.98 -31.69
CA ASN A 146 15.13 4.95 -32.49
C ASN A 146 13.91 5.16 -31.60
N MET A 147 12.87 5.81 -32.14
CA MET A 147 11.62 6.01 -31.43
C MET A 147 10.97 4.66 -31.09
N ILE A 148 10.50 4.52 -29.86
CA ILE A 148 9.74 3.36 -29.40
C ILE A 148 8.26 3.71 -29.39
N ASP A 149 7.44 2.81 -29.92
CA ASP A 149 6.00 2.89 -29.72
C ASP A 149 5.62 2.43 -28.30
N ASN A 150 5.08 3.36 -27.50
CA ASN A 150 4.54 3.09 -26.18
C ASN A 150 3.01 2.93 -26.16
N ASN A 151 2.34 2.82 -27.31
CA ASN A 151 0.89 2.66 -27.41
C ASN A 151 0.37 1.47 -26.60
N GLN A 152 1.04 0.31 -26.64
CA GLN A 152 0.62 -0.85 -25.84
C GLN A 152 0.63 -0.55 -24.33
N VAL A 153 1.63 0.20 -23.86
CA VAL A 153 1.72 0.59 -22.44
C VAL A 153 0.62 1.57 -22.08
N LYS A 154 0.37 2.57 -22.94
CA LYS A 154 -0.73 3.54 -22.74
C LYS A 154 -2.08 2.84 -22.66
N GLU A 155 -2.38 1.92 -23.58
CA GLU A 155 -3.64 1.17 -23.57
C GLU A 155 -3.77 0.27 -22.33
N ALA A 156 -2.70 -0.42 -21.92
CA ALA A 156 -2.72 -1.19 -20.67
C ALA A 156 -2.98 -0.31 -19.44
N LEU A 157 -2.38 0.88 -19.39
CA LEU A 157 -2.62 1.85 -18.32
C LEU A 157 -4.06 2.37 -18.33
N ARG A 158 -4.60 2.77 -19.49
CA ARG A 158 -5.99 3.22 -19.64
C ARG A 158 -6.98 2.15 -19.17
N HIS A 159 -6.82 0.93 -19.66
CA HIS A 159 -7.67 -0.19 -19.29
C HIS A 159 -7.62 -0.44 -17.78
N LYS A 160 -6.42 -0.37 -17.16
CA LYS A 160 -6.31 -0.59 -15.72
C LYS A 160 -6.91 0.55 -14.90
N ILE A 161 -6.77 1.79 -15.36
CA ILE A 161 -7.40 2.99 -14.77
C ILE A 161 -8.91 2.84 -14.79
N GLU A 162 -9.50 2.46 -15.92
CA GLU A 162 -10.93 2.27 -16.09
C GLU A 162 -11.48 1.19 -15.14
N GLN A 163 -10.80 0.04 -15.06
CA GLN A 163 -11.16 -1.02 -14.10
C GLN A 163 -11.21 -0.49 -12.66
N ILE A 164 -10.19 0.26 -12.21
CA ILE A 164 -10.12 0.78 -10.84
C ILE A 164 -11.20 1.83 -10.59
N ILE A 165 -11.50 2.70 -11.57
CA ILE A 165 -12.59 3.69 -11.45
C ILE A 165 -13.94 2.99 -11.30
N SER A 166 -14.21 1.95 -12.09
CA SER A 166 -15.42 1.14 -11.97
C SER A 166 -15.53 0.46 -10.60
N ASP A 167 -14.41 0.09 -9.97
CA ASP A 167 -14.37 -0.57 -8.66
C ASP A 167 -14.52 0.40 -7.48
N ILE A 168 -14.27 1.70 -7.67
CA ILE A 168 -14.42 2.74 -6.63
C ILE A 168 -15.82 3.38 -6.68
N THR A 169 -16.42 3.44 -7.87
CA THR A 169 -17.72 4.08 -8.05
C THR A 169 -18.81 3.10 -7.61
N PRO A 170 -19.67 3.42 -6.63
CA PRO A 170 -20.72 2.50 -6.20
C PRO A 170 -21.65 2.23 -7.39
N ARG A 171 -21.94 0.95 -7.63
CA ARG A 171 -23.04 0.56 -8.52
C ARG A 171 -24.33 1.02 -7.86
N THR A 172 -24.96 2.04 -8.41
CA THR A 172 -26.29 2.51 -8.03
C THR A 172 -27.33 1.42 -8.20
#